data_AF-A0A7C6J4T3-F1
#
_entry.id   AF-A0A7C6J4T3-F1
#
_cell.length_a   1.000
_cell.length_b   1.000
_cell.length_c   1.000
_cell.angle_alpha   90.00
_cell.angle_beta   90.00
_cell.angle_gamma   90.00
#
_symmetry.space_group_name_H-M   'P 1'
#
loop_
_entity.id
_entity.type
_entity.pdbx_description
1 polymer ?
#
loop_
_entity_poly.entity_id
_entity_poly.type
_entity_poly.pdbx_seq_one_letter_code
_entity_poly.pdbx_strand_id
1 'polypeptide(L)'
;MQIVTLGPKGTFSEEAALLYQKRITGKVDPEKIKFFNIFDCLQEVESYRADRAVLPAENMVDGIIGITFDALIDFHDFVKVNDEVHVNIEYVLAGKMKVAGEVEKIFSHPSALNQCAHKLDNLFPTLVQVPVSSTAEAAVKAMEEPGVAALCSPRTALEYGLNILHENLADYPNNETRFFVCGLTDSPPTGNDRTLLAVRFGVNRPGQLHEITGFFAENNIDLTFVQSRPYKVRPQEYVLIFEMIGHKSEPGLKNALNKVEQNVRATDGWKKVLGSYPHRKKEEKPLAHKPGRKSS
;
A
#
# COMPACT_ATOMS: atom_id res chain seq x y z
N MET A 1 3.19 12.41 16.61
CA MET A 1 2.84 12.29 15.20
C MET A 1 1.55 11.49 15.08
N GLN A 2 0.48 12.14 14.65
CA GLN A 2 -0.82 11.55 14.33
C GLN A 2 -0.83 11.08 12.88
N ILE A 3 -1.16 9.81 12.68
CA ILE A 3 -1.16 9.18 11.35
C ILE A 3 -2.57 8.68 11.05
N VAL A 4 -3.01 8.87 9.81
CA VAL A 4 -4.24 8.26 9.29
C VAL A 4 -3.90 7.16 8.30
N THR A 5 -4.69 6.09 8.29
CA THR A 5 -4.47 4.94 7.39
C THR A 5 -5.80 4.27 7.03
N LEU A 6 -5.79 3.41 6.01
CA LEU A 6 -6.96 2.63 5.63
C LEU A 6 -7.35 1.69 6.78
N GLY A 7 -8.61 1.79 7.22
CA GLY A 7 -9.17 0.93 8.25
C GLY A 7 -9.55 -0.48 7.79
N PRO A 8 -9.97 -1.34 8.75
CA PRO A 8 -10.00 -1.08 10.20
C PRO A 8 -8.68 -1.43 10.90
N LYS A 9 -8.68 -1.32 12.24
CA LYS A 9 -7.61 -1.78 13.14
C LYS A 9 -7.32 -3.28 12.95
N GLY A 10 -6.05 -3.64 12.97
CA GLY A 10 -5.54 -5.01 12.80
C GLY A 10 -5.18 -5.35 11.35
N THR A 11 -5.31 -4.42 10.41
CA THR A 11 -4.94 -4.64 8.99
C THR A 11 -3.46 -4.37 8.73
N PHE A 12 -2.97 -4.80 7.56
CA PHE A 12 -1.61 -4.47 7.09
C PHE A 12 -1.38 -2.95 6.94
N SER A 13 -2.43 -2.18 6.68
CA SER A 13 -2.38 -0.71 6.62
C SER A 13 -2.04 -0.08 7.98
N GLU A 14 -2.54 -0.65 9.08
CA GLU A 14 -2.12 -0.25 10.42
C GLU A 14 -0.67 -0.65 10.70
N GLU A 15 -0.26 -1.83 10.25
CA GLU A 15 1.12 -2.29 10.38
C GLU A 15 2.10 -1.36 9.69
N ALA A 16 1.82 -0.96 8.45
CA ALA A 16 2.61 0.04 7.73
C ALA A 16 2.70 1.37 8.50
N ALA A 17 1.58 1.84 9.06
CA ALA A 17 1.53 3.09 9.82
C ALA A 17 2.38 3.04 11.10
N LEU A 18 2.36 1.92 11.81
CA LEU A 18 3.12 1.73 13.05
C LEU A 18 4.62 1.55 12.79
N LEU A 19 4.99 0.85 11.72
CA LEU A 19 6.37 0.75 11.23
C LEU A 19 6.92 2.14 10.90
N TYR A 20 6.18 2.92 10.11
CA TYR A 20 6.54 4.30 9.82
C TYR A 20 6.70 5.17 11.08
N GLN A 21 5.73 5.09 12.01
CA GLN A 21 5.77 5.86 13.25
C GLN A 21 7.02 5.51 14.07
N LYS A 22 7.36 4.22 14.17
CA LYS A 22 8.57 3.75 14.83
C LYS A 22 9.83 4.28 14.17
N ARG A 23 9.90 4.23 12.83
CA ARG A 23 11.05 4.69 12.05
C ARG A 23 11.33 6.18 12.30
N ILE A 24 10.29 7.00 12.33
CA ILE A 24 10.44 8.46 12.43
C ILE A 24 10.56 8.95 13.88
N THR A 25 9.89 8.30 14.83
CA THR A 25 9.83 8.79 16.23
C THR A 25 10.61 7.94 17.22
N GLY A 26 11.13 6.78 16.81
CA GLY A 26 11.78 5.78 17.66
C GLY A 26 10.81 5.02 18.57
N LYS A 27 9.50 5.31 18.53
CA LYS A 27 8.46 4.72 19.39
C LYS A 27 7.20 4.42 18.59
N VAL A 28 6.36 3.56 19.16
CA VAL A 28 5.05 3.19 18.62
C VAL A 28 3.99 3.68 19.61
N ASP A 29 2.97 4.36 19.09
CA ASP A 29 1.83 4.90 19.82
C ASP A 29 0.55 4.63 19.00
N PRO A 30 -0.07 3.44 19.17
CA PRO A 30 -1.24 3.02 18.40
C PRO A 30 -2.45 3.95 18.53
N GLU A 31 -2.60 4.65 19.65
CA GLU A 31 -3.71 5.58 19.89
C GLU A 31 -3.68 6.80 18.96
N LYS A 32 -2.50 7.10 18.40
CA LYS A 32 -2.27 8.15 17.39
C LYS A 32 -2.45 7.67 15.95
N ILE A 33 -2.84 6.41 15.74
CA ILE A 33 -3.26 5.91 14.43
C ILE A 33 -4.78 6.00 14.36
N LYS A 34 -5.30 6.72 13.36
CA LYS A 34 -6.74 6.81 13.09
C LYS A 34 -7.06 6.16 11.75
N PHE A 35 -8.27 5.62 11.63
CA PHE A 35 -8.67 4.80 10.50
C PHE A 35 -9.77 5.48 9.69
N PHE A 36 -9.57 5.57 8.39
CA PHE A 36 -10.53 6.14 7.45
C PHE A 36 -10.53 5.35 6.14
N ASN A 37 -11.33 5.75 5.16
CA ASN A 37 -11.10 5.34 3.78
C ASN A 37 -9.93 6.15 3.18
N ILE A 38 -9.45 5.74 2.00
CA ILE A 38 -8.27 6.34 1.36
C ILE A 38 -8.43 7.84 1.06
N PHE A 39 -9.61 8.25 0.59
CA PHE A 39 -9.89 9.65 0.25
C PHE A 39 -9.89 10.52 1.51
N ASP A 40 -10.63 10.08 2.53
CA ASP A 40 -10.74 10.78 3.81
C ASP A 40 -9.38 10.89 4.51
N CYS A 41 -8.51 9.87 4.40
CA CYS A 41 -7.13 9.96 4.89
C CYS A 41 -6.36 11.16 4.29
N LEU A 42 -6.48 11.39 2.98
CA LEU A 42 -5.83 12.54 2.34
C LEU A 42 -6.48 13.87 2.75
N GLN A 43 -7.80 13.88 2.91
CA GLN A 43 -8.54 15.05 3.40
C GLN A 43 -8.14 15.44 4.84
N GLU A 44 -7.90 14.48 5.72
CA GLU A 44 -7.42 14.73 7.09
C GLU A 44 -6.02 15.38 7.09
N VAL A 45 -5.14 14.96 6.17
CA VAL A 45 -3.81 15.57 6.00
C VAL A 45 -3.93 16.99 5.44
N GLU A 46 -4.70 17.17 4.37
CA GLU A 46 -4.96 18.49 3.76
C GLU A 46 -5.53 19.49 4.77
N SER A 47 -6.44 19.01 5.64
CA SER A 47 -7.09 19.83 6.68
C SER A 47 -6.23 20.04 7.94
N TYR A 48 -4.96 19.66 7.94
CA TYR A 48 -4.05 19.74 9.10
C TYR A 48 -4.53 18.96 10.34
N ARG A 49 -5.44 18.01 10.18
CA ARG A 49 -5.94 17.15 11.28
C ARG A 49 -5.11 15.89 11.48
N ALA A 50 -4.26 15.54 10.52
CA ALA A 50 -3.28 14.47 10.61
C ALA A 50 -1.92 14.93 10.08
N ASP A 51 -0.83 14.43 10.66
CA ASP A 51 0.52 14.75 10.20
C ASP A 51 0.86 14.00 8.90
N ARG A 52 0.40 12.75 8.78
CA ARG A 52 0.69 11.86 7.65
C ARG A 52 -0.48 10.93 7.34
N ALA A 53 -0.64 10.57 6.08
CA ALA A 53 -1.45 9.44 5.65
C ALA A 53 -0.55 8.29 5.18
N VAL A 54 -0.81 7.06 5.62
CA VAL A 54 -0.11 5.86 5.13
C VAL A 54 -1.11 5.02 4.36
N LEU A 55 -0.88 4.83 3.06
CA LEU A 55 -1.89 4.29 2.14
C LEU A 55 -1.30 3.16 1.29
N PRO A 56 -2.02 2.03 1.11
CA PRO A 56 -1.55 0.95 0.25
C PRO A 56 -1.47 1.45 -1.19
N ALA A 57 -0.35 1.20 -1.86
CA ALA A 57 -0.10 1.65 -3.23
C ALA A 57 -0.04 0.48 -4.21
N GLU A 58 0.69 -0.57 -3.86
CA GLU A 58 0.93 -1.71 -4.74
C GLU A 58 1.15 -2.97 -3.91
N ASN A 59 0.49 -4.06 -4.27
CA ASN A 59 0.75 -5.39 -3.77
C ASN A 59 1.43 -6.23 -4.86
N MET A 60 2.40 -7.05 -4.46
CA MET A 60 3.15 -7.90 -5.39
C MET A 60 2.27 -8.88 -6.18
N VAL A 61 1.16 -9.35 -5.59
CA VAL A 61 0.26 -10.34 -6.20
C VAL A 61 -0.95 -9.67 -6.84
N ASP A 62 -1.62 -8.75 -6.12
CA ASP A 62 -2.84 -8.10 -6.59
C ASP A 62 -2.58 -6.88 -7.51
N GLY A 63 -1.32 -6.45 -7.61
CA GLY A 63 -0.92 -5.26 -8.35
C GLY A 63 -1.31 -3.95 -7.64
N ILE A 64 -1.57 -2.91 -8.44
CA ILE A 64 -1.79 -1.55 -7.92
C ILE A 64 -3.13 -1.40 -7.18
N ILE A 65 -3.12 -0.61 -6.12
CA ILE A 65 -4.34 -0.09 -5.49
C ILE A 65 -4.73 1.20 -6.20
N GLY A 66 -5.46 1.07 -7.31
CA GLY A 66 -5.77 2.19 -8.21
C GLY A 66 -6.47 3.39 -7.55
N ILE A 67 -7.31 3.16 -6.53
CA ILE A 67 -8.00 4.24 -5.81
C ILE A 67 -7.03 5.16 -5.06
N THR A 68 -5.88 4.66 -4.60
CA THR A 68 -4.84 5.48 -3.96
C THR A 68 -4.25 6.47 -4.95
N PHE A 69 -3.94 6.01 -6.17
CA PHE A 69 -3.42 6.88 -7.22
C PHE A 69 -4.45 7.88 -7.71
N ASP A 70 -5.71 7.47 -7.88
CA ASP A 70 -6.80 8.35 -8.25
C ASP A 70 -6.95 9.49 -7.20
N ALA A 71 -6.92 9.14 -5.90
CA ALA A 71 -6.99 10.12 -4.82
C ALA A 71 -5.76 11.05 -4.80
N LEU A 72 -4.55 10.53 -4.98
CA LEU A 72 -3.34 11.36 -5.07
C LEU A 72 -3.38 12.37 -6.22
N ILE A 73 -3.99 12.01 -7.35
CA ILE A 73 -4.20 12.93 -8.47
C ILE A 73 -5.16 14.06 -8.09
N ASP A 74 -6.22 13.75 -7.35
CA ASP A 74 -7.23 14.73 -6.93
C ASP A 74 -6.68 15.70 -5.87
N PHE A 75 -5.93 15.21 -4.88
CA PHE A 75 -5.34 16.02 -3.81
C PHE A 75 -3.97 16.62 -4.13
N HIS A 76 -3.49 16.51 -5.38
CA HIS A 76 -2.10 16.77 -5.72
C HIS A 76 -1.64 18.20 -5.38
N ASP A 77 -2.53 19.19 -5.34
CA ASP A 77 -2.17 20.59 -5.06
C ASP A 77 -1.74 20.79 -3.62
N PHE A 78 -2.16 19.91 -2.71
CA PHE A 78 -1.97 20.04 -1.26
C PHE A 78 -1.18 18.89 -0.65
N VAL A 79 -1.33 17.68 -1.18
CA VAL A 79 -0.74 16.47 -0.62
C VAL A 79 0.24 15.84 -1.60
N LYS A 80 1.40 15.45 -1.08
CA LYS A 80 2.48 14.78 -1.81
C LYS A 80 2.84 13.46 -1.15
N VAL A 81 3.22 12.47 -1.97
CA VAL A 81 3.94 11.29 -1.49
C VAL A 81 5.35 11.75 -1.08
N ASN A 82 5.71 11.57 0.19
CA ASN A 82 6.98 12.04 0.73
C ASN A 82 7.82 10.93 1.39
N ASP A 83 7.29 9.73 1.55
CA ASP A 83 8.07 8.55 1.95
C ASP A 83 7.34 7.27 1.51
N GLU A 84 7.96 6.12 1.73
CA GLU A 84 7.35 4.81 1.49
C GLU A 84 7.65 3.81 2.63
N VAL A 85 6.81 2.78 2.72
CA VAL A 85 6.94 1.66 3.67
C VAL A 85 6.59 0.37 2.94
N HIS A 86 7.33 -0.68 3.21
CA HIS A 86 7.11 -2.00 2.62
C HIS A 86 6.78 -3.00 3.73
N VAL A 87 5.65 -3.70 3.59
CA VAL A 87 5.17 -4.68 4.56
C VAL A 87 5.08 -6.05 3.91
N ASN A 88 5.72 -7.05 4.52
CA ASN A 88 5.60 -8.44 4.09
C ASN A 88 4.19 -8.96 4.42
N ILE A 89 3.55 -9.57 3.44
CA ILE A 89 2.21 -10.12 3.58
C ILE A 89 2.32 -11.61 3.91
N GLU A 90 2.07 -11.91 5.17
CA GLU A 90 2.06 -13.26 5.70
C GLU A 90 0.66 -13.57 6.22
N TYR A 91 0.15 -14.75 5.87
CA TYR A 91 -1.15 -15.22 6.34
C TYR A 91 -1.00 -16.43 7.26
N VAL A 92 -1.79 -16.41 8.32
CA VAL A 92 -1.97 -17.51 9.27
C VAL A 92 -3.46 -17.85 9.34
N LEU A 93 -3.76 -19.10 9.65
CA LEU A 93 -5.09 -19.50 10.08
C LEU A 93 -5.12 -19.42 11.61
N ALA A 94 -6.04 -18.64 12.17
CA ALA A 94 -6.11 -18.41 13.61
C ALA A 94 -7.56 -18.45 14.12
N GLY A 95 -7.77 -18.90 15.35
CA GLY A 95 -9.07 -18.85 16.01
C GLY A 95 -8.98 -19.19 17.49
N LYS A 96 -10.12 -19.44 18.16
CA LYS A 96 -10.16 -19.74 19.60
C LYS A 96 -9.88 -21.19 20.00
N MET A 97 -10.10 -22.12 19.08
CA MET A 97 -9.75 -23.54 19.20
C MET A 97 -8.27 -23.79 19.57
N LYS A 98 -7.93 -25.03 19.90
CA LYS A 98 -6.51 -25.43 20.11
C LYS A 98 -5.91 -26.18 18.93
N VAL A 99 -6.75 -26.81 18.10
CA VAL A 99 -6.31 -27.64 16.98
C VAL A 99 -7.12 -27.31 15.73
N ALA A 100 -6.50 -27.45 14.56
CA ALA A 100 -7.11 -27.11 13.28
C ALA A 100 -8.29 -28.01 12.89
N GLY A 101 -8.37 -29.22 13.46
CA GLY A 101 -9.47 -30.16 13.21
C GLY A 101 -10.84 -29.71 13.77
N GLU A 102 -10.87 -28.69 14.62
CA GLU A 102 -12.10 -28.10 15.15
C GLU A 102 -12.65 -26.96 14.26
N VAL A 103 -11.97 -26.62 13.16
CA VAL A 103 -12.40 -25.55 12.26
C VAL A 103 -13.50 -26.06 11.33
N GLU A 104 -14.61 -25.32 11.28
CA GLU A 104 -15.74 -25.59 10.40
C GLU A 104 -15.80 -24.60 9.23
N LYS A 105 -15.35 -23.35 9.45
CA LYS A 105 -15.39 -22.27 8.46
C LYS A 105 -14.16 -21.37 8.56
N ILE A 106 -13.73 -20.85 7.42
CA ILE A 106 -12.62 -19.92 7.30
C ILE A 106 -13.13 -18.59 6.77
N PHE A 107 -12.87 -17.50 7.49
CA PHE A 107 -13.26 -16.15 7.08
C PHE A 107 -12.03 -15.34 6.67
N SER A 108 -12.16 -14.51 5.64
CA SER A 108 -11.14 -13.50 5.29
C SER A 108 -11.60 -12.50 4.24
N HIS A 109 -10.74 -11.53 3.95
CA HIS A 109 -10.87 -10.70 2.76
C HIS A 109 -10.74 -11.56 1.48
N PRO A 110 -11.50 -11.30 0.40
CA PRO A 110 -11.41 -12.05 -0.85
C PRO A 110 -9.99 -12.17 -1.40
N SER A 111 -9.17 -11.11 -1.35
CA SER A 111 -7.80 -11.22 -1.88
C SER A 111 -6.89 -12.09 -1.01
N ALA A 112 -7.11 -12.14 0.31
CA ALA A 112 -6.38 -13.06 1.19
C ALA A 112 -6.77 -14.53 0.91
N LEU A 113 -8.06 -14.82 0.71
CA LEU A 113 -8.52 -16.16 0.33
C LEU A 113 -7.89 -16.59 -1.01
N ASN A 114 -7.94 -15.71 -2.02
CA ASN A 114 -7.38 -15.99 -3.33
C ASN A 114 -5.85 -16.22 -3.28
N GLN A 115 -5.13 -15.46 -2.46
CA GLN A 115 -3.68 -15.60 -2.28
C GLN A 115 -3.27 -16.84 -1.47
N CYS A 116 -4.22 -17.57 -0.88
CA CYS A 116 -3.99 -18.79 -0.12
C CYS A 116 -4.79 -19.98 -0.67
N ALA A 117 -5.42 -19.84 -1.83
CA ALA A 117 -6.39 -20.81 -2.35
C ALA A 117 -5.78 -22.21 -2.48
N HIS A 118 -4.56 -22.32 -3.01
CA HIS A 118 -3.92 -23.62 -3.21
C HIS A 118 -3.59 -24.31 -1.88
N LYS A 119 -3.06 -23.56 -0.90
CA LYS A 119 -2.76 -24.12 0.42
C LYS A 119 -4.03 -24.46 1.19
N LEU A 120 -5.08 -23.65 1.11
CA LEU A 120 -6.36 -23.92 1.73
C LEU A 120 -7.02 -25.17 1.13
N ASP A 121 -7.00 -25.32 -0.19
CA ASP A 121 -7.56 -26.51 -0.85
C ASP A 121 -6.81 -27.80 -0.48
N ASN A 122 -5.48 -27.72 -0.28
CA ASN A 122 -4.68 -28.88 0.11
C ASN A 122 -4.87 -29.28 1.58
N LEU A 123 -4.98 -28.31 2.48
CA LEU A 123 -5.05 -28.55 3.93
C LEU A 123 -6.49 -28.74 4.42
N PHE A 124 -7.43 -28.05 3.79
CA PHE A 124 -8.82 -27.89 4.24
C PHE A 124 -9.82 -28.01 3.07
N PRO A 125 -9.77 -29.09 2.26
CA PRO A 125 -10.52 -29.20 1.00
C PRO A 125 -12.05 -29.11 1.16
N THR A 126 -12.57 -29.41 2.35
CA THR A 126 -14.01 -29.44 2.63
C THR A 126 -14.50 -28.25 3.46
N LEU A 127 -13.60 -27.36 3.90
CA LEU A 127 -13.99 -26.24 4.76
C LEU A 127 -14.59 -25.11 3.92
N VAL A 128 -15.66 -24.52 4.44
CA VAL A 128 -16.32 -23.39 3.79
C VAL A 128 -15.49 -22.12 3.98
N GLN A 129 -15.12 -21.49 2.87
CA GLN A 129 -14.43 -20.20 2.86
C GLN A 129 -15.47 -19.07 2.68
N VAL A 130 -15.51 -18.12 3.61
CA VAL A 130 -16.51 -17.04 3.65
C VAL A 130 -15.83 -15.68 3.51
N PRO A 131 -16.08 -14.95 2.40
CA PRO A 131 -15.51 -13.61 2.21
C PRO A 131 -16.17 -12.58 3.16
N VAL A 132 -15.34 -11.71 3.73
CA VAL A 132 -15.72 -10.55 4.56
C VAL A 132 -14.94 -9.30 4.14
N SER A 133 -15.25 -8.14 4.74
CA SER A 133 -14.70 -6.87 4.29
C SER A 133 -13.21 -6.69 4.59
N SER A 134 -12.65 -7.39 5.57
CA SER A 134 -11.23 -7.31 5.92
C SER A 134 -10.72 -8.54 6.68
N THR A 135 -9.40 -8.72 6.71
CA THR A 135 -8.74 -9.75 7.54
C THR A 135 -8.94 -9.51 9.04
N ALA A 136 -9.11 -8.26 9.44
CA ALA A 136 -9.44 -7.89 10.81
C ALA A 136 -10.88 -8.26 11.19
N GLU A 137 -11.85 -8.04 10.29
CA GLU A 137 -13.23 -8.50 10.51
C GLU A 137 -13.28 -10.02 10.66
N ALA A 138 -12.51 -10.76 9.87
CA ALA A 138 -12.39 -12.21 10.04
C ALA A 138 -11.88 -12.59 11.44
N ALA A 139 -10.88 -11.87 11.97
CA ALA A 139 -10.36 -12.11 13.32
C ALA A 139 -11.41 -11.81 14.41
N VAL A 140 -12.22 -10.75 14.25
CA VAL A 140 -13.36 -10.47 15.14
C VAL A 140 -14.34 -11.64 15.14
N LYS A 141 -14.71 -12.14 13.96
CA LYS A 141 -15.62 -13.30 13.85
C LYS A 141 -15.06 -14.55 14.51
N ALA A 142 -13.77 -14.84 14.31
CA ALA A 142 -13.12 -15.98 14.95
C ALA A 142 -13.00 -15.84 16.49
N MET A 143 -13.07 -14.62 17.04
CA MET A 143 -13.20 -14.42 18.49
C MET A 143 -14.63 -14.68 19.00
N GLU A 144 -15.64 -14.37 18.20
CA GLU A 144 -17.05 -14.38 18.62
C GLU A 144 -17.73 -15.73 18.38
N GLU A 145 -17.38 -16.41 17.27
CA GLU A 145 -18.07 -17.60 16.78
C GLU A 145 -17.21 -18.87 17.00
N PRO A 146 -17.70 -19.88 17.75
CA PRO A 146 -17.02 -21.18 17.85
C PRO A 146 -16.88 -21.88 16.48
N GLY A 147 -15.80 -22.63 16.27
CA GLY A 147 -15.55 -23.34 15.01
C GLY A 147 -15.16 -22.45 13.82
N VAL A 148 -15.09 -21.12 14.02
CA VAL A 148 -14.66 -20.16 12.99
C VAL A 148 -13.17 -19.87 13.14
N ALA A 149 -12.44 -19.95 12.03
CA ALA A 149 -11.08 -19.48 11.93
C ALA A 149 -10.99 -18.26 10.98
N ALA A 150 -10.07 -17.37 11.29
CA ALA A 150 -9.68 -16.24 10.48
C ALA A 150 -8.41 -16.57 9.70
N LEU A 151 -8.41 -16.31 8.41
CA LEU A 151 -7.17 -16.13 7.66
C LEU A 151 -6.76 -14.66 7.78
N CYS A 152 -5.72 -14.36 8.54
CA CYS A 152 -5.29 -12.99 8.84
C CYS A 152 -3.76 -12.90 8.98
N SER A 153 -3.23 -11.73 9.31
CA SER A 153 -1.80 -11.62 9.59
C SER A 153 -1.47 -12.24 10.97
N PRO A 154 -0.22 -12.69 11.20
CA PRO A 154 0.22 -13.15 12.52
C PRO A 154 -0.02 -12.08 13.59
N ARG A 155 0.18 -10.81 13.25
CA ARG A 155 -0.06 -9.69 14.16
C ARG A 155 -1.54 -9.58 14.50
N THR A 156 -2.44 -9.64 13.52
CA THR A 156 -3.89 -9.61 13.78
C THR A 156 -4.28 -10.73 14.73
N ALA A 157 -3.79 -11.96 14.50
CA ALA A 157 -4.09 -13.09 15.37
C ALA A 157 -3.69 -12.81 16.83
N LEU A 158 -2.48 -12.30 17.06
CA LEU A 158 -1.99 -11.93 18.39
C LEU A 158 -2.81 -10.80 19.03
N GLU A 159 -3.13 -9.77 18.25
CA GLU A 159 -3.87 -8.58 18.71
C GLU A 159 -5.29 -8.92 19.16
N TYR A 160 -5.93 -9.90 18.50
CA TYR A 160 -7.23 -10.44 18.87
C TYR A 160 -7.14 -11.68 19.78
N GLY A 161 -5.97 -12.02 20.32
CA GLY A 161 -5.80 -13.13 21.26
C GLY A 161 -6.19 -14.50 20.71
N LEU A 162 -6.06 -14.71 19.40
CA LEU A 162 -6.37 -15.96 18.71
C LEU A 162 -5.14 -16.89 18.71
N ASN A 163 -5.41 -18.20 18.78
CA ASN A 163 -4.40 -19.22 18.61
C ASN A 163 -4.10 -19.40 17.12
N ILE A 164 -2.82 -19.30 16.75
CA ILE A 164 -2.37 -19.64 15.40
C ILE A 164 -2.42 -21.17 15.24
N LEU A 165 -3.25 -21.63 14.31
CA LEU A 165 -3.44 -23.05 13.98
C LEU A 165 -2.52 -23.53 12.87
N HIS A 166 -2.27 -22.65 11.90
CA HIS A 166 -1.42 -22.95 10.77
C HIS A 166 -0.73 -21.67 10.32
N GLU A 167 0.57 -21.77 10.05
CA GLU A 167 1.40 -20.68 9.57
C GLU A 167 1.64 -20.78 8.06
N ASN A 168 2.17 -19.71 7.48
CA ASN A 168 2.69 -19.67 6.10
C ASN A 168 1.66 -20.12 5.05
N LEU A 169 0.44 -19.58 5.10
CA LEU A 169 -0.64 -19.95 4.19
C LEU A 169 -0.64 -19.23 2.84
N ALA A 170 0.21 -18.22 2.66
CA ALA A 170 0.35 -17.55 1.36
C ALA A 170 0.93 -18.51 0.30
N ASP A 171 0.30 -18.57 -0.87
CA ASP A 171 0.75 -19.37 -2.01
C ASP A 171 2.01 -18.77 -2.67
N TYR A 172 2.12 -17.45 -2.63
CA TYR A 172 3.25 -16.72 -3.21
C TYR A 172 4.26 -16.32 -2.12
N PRO A 173 5.45 -16.93 -2.08
CA PRO A 173 6.49 -16.52 -1.15
C PRO A 173 6.98 -15.11 -1.50
N ASN A 174 7.40 -14.35 -0.48
CA ASN A 174 7.88 -12.97 -0.61
C ASN A 174 6.82 -11.94 -1.02
N ASN A 175 5.53 -12.25 -0.87
CA ASN A 175 4.45 -11.28 -1.06
C ASN A 175 4.66 -10.05 -0.18
N GLU A 176 4.53 -8.88 -0.79
CA GLU A 176 4.77 -7.59 -0.16
C GLU A 176 3.74 -6.59 -0.64
N THR A 177 3.36 -5.69 0.26
CA THR A 177 2.62 -4.48 -0.09
C THR A 177 3.47 -3.26 0.19
N ARG A 178 3.61 -2.42 -0.83
CA ARG A 178 4.18 -1.08 -0.75
C ARG A 178 3.09 -0.10 -0.37
N PHE A 179 3.41 0.74 0.60
CA PHE A 179 2.57 1.81 1.11
C PHE A 179 3.24 3.16 0.87
N PHE A 180 2.47 4.12 0.36
CA PHE A 180 2.90 5.50 0.28
C PHE A 180 2.62 6.21 1.59
N VAL A 181 3.58 7.03 2.00
CA VAL A 181 3.41 8.00 3.08
C VAL A 181 3.19 9.36 2.45
N CYS A 182 2.10 10.00 2.80
CA CYS A 182 1.69 11.27 2.23
C CYS A 182 1.71 12.38 3.29
N GLY A 183 2.11 13.58 2.88
CA GLY A 183 2.10 14.78 3.72
C GLY A 183 1.97 16.05 2.86
N LEU A 184 2.03 17.21 3.50
CA LEU A 184 1.81 18.50 2.82
C LEU A 184 2.96 18.97 1.94
N THR A 185 4.13 18.34 2.07
CA THR A 185 5.34 18.68 1.30
C THR A 185 6.05 17.42 0.86
N ASP A 186 6.79 17.53 -0.23
CA ASP A 186 7.79 16.53 -0.63
C ASP A 186 8.87 16.38 0.46
N SER A 187 9.59 15.28 0.39
CA SER A 187 10.83 15.13 1.15
C SER A 187 11.97 15.91 0.49
N PRO A 188 12.98 16.34 1.26
CA PRO A 188 14.23 16.82 0.68
C PRO A 188 14.91 15.71 -0.14
N PRO A 189 15.71 16.07 -1.17
CA PRO A 189 16.46 15.09 -1.95
C PRO A 189 17.45 14.33 -1.06
N THR A 190 17.51 13.02 -1.22
CA THR A 190 18.42 12.12 -0.50
C THR A 190 19.52 11.54 -1.39
N GLY A 191 19.39 11.67 -2.71
CA GLY A 191 20.30 11.09 -3.71
C GLY A 191 19.97 9.64 -4.06
N ASN A 192 18.97 9.04 -3.41
CA ASN A 192 18.37 7.78 -3.77
C ASN A 192 16.85 7.93 -3.65
N ASP A 193 16.27 8.69 -4.56
CA ASP A 193 14.88 9.11 -4.53
C ASP A 193 14.09 8.51 -5.68
N ARG A 194 12.77 8.57 -5.55
CA ARG A 194 11.80 8.30 -6.61
C ARG A 194 10.91 9.52 -6.79
N THR A 195 10.38 9.69 -8.00
CA THR A 195 9.38 10.70 -8.31
C THR A 195 8.18 10.06 -8.98
N LEU A 196 6.99 10.37 -8.45
CA LEU A 196 5.71 9.93 -9.01
C LEU A 196 5.08 11.07 -9.81
N LEU A 197 4.67 10.77 -11.04
CA LEU A 197 4.15 11.73 -12.02
C LEU A 197 2.86 11.19 -12.62
N ALA A 198 1.80 11.99 -12.63
CA ALA A 198 0.61 11.74 -13.43
C ALA A 198 0.56 12.70 -14.62
N VAL A 199 0.18 12.18 -15.79
CA VAL A 199 0.10 12.91 -17.04
C VAL A 199 -1.23 12.61 -17.72
N ARG A 200 -1.98 13.66 -18.06
CA ARG A 200 -3.14 13.57 -18.95
C ARG A 200 -2.82 14.29 -20.26
N PHE A 201 -3.03 13.60 -21.37
CA PHE A 201 -3.07 14.24 -22.68
C PHE A 201 -4.46 14.83 -22.91
N GLY A 202 -4.57 16.03 -23.50
CA GLY A 202 -5.91 16.57 -23.78
C GLY A 202 -6.49 16.08 -25.11
N VAL A 203 -5.66 15.61 -26.05
CA VAL A 203 -6.09 14.92 -27.28
C VAL A 203 -5.24 13.68 -27.48
N ASN A 204 -5.85 12.50 -27.62
CA ASN A 204 -5.13 11.25 -27.88
C ASN A 204 -4.63 11.18 -29.33
N ARG A 205 -3.35 10.84 -29.53
CA ARG A 205 -2.76 10.56 -30.86
C ARG A 205 -1.67 9.47 -30.79
N PRO A 206 -1.39 8.77 -31.90
CA PRO A 206 -0.26 7.85 -31.98
C PRO A 206 1.07 8.49 -31.56
N GLY A 207 1.89 7.73 -30.83
CA GLY A 207 3.25 8.13 -30.44
C GLY A 207 3.37 8.99 -29.18
N GLN A 208 2.27 9.39 -28.52
CA GLN A 208 2.35 10.24 -27.32
C GLN A 208 3.13 9.62 -26.16
N LEU A 209 2.90 8.33 -25.88
CA LEU A 209 3.66 7.63 -24.85
C LEU A 209 5.16 7.62 -25.19
N HIS A 210 5.50 7.28 -26.44
CA HIS A 210 6.88 7.26 -26.93
C HIS A 210 7.55 8.64 -26.77
N GLU A 211 6.87 9.71 -27.15
CA GLU A 211 7.38 11.08 -27.05
C GLU A 211 7.64 11.51 -25.60
N ILE A 212 6.70 11.26 -24.69
CA ILE A 212 6.88 11.54 -23.26
C ILE A 212 8.02 10.71 -22.67
N THR A 213 8.09 9.41 -22.99
CA THR A 213 9.20 8.56 -22.52
C THR A 213 10.54 8.94 -23.14
N GLY A 214 10.55 9.50 -24.34
CA GLY A 214 11.73 10.04 -25.01
C GLY A 214 12.37 11.16 -24.20
N PHE A 215 11.58 12.05 -23.59
CA PHE A 215 12.12 13.10 -22.73
C PHE A 215 12.85 12.56 -21.50
N PHE A 216 12.40 11.43 -20.94
CA PHE A 216 13.11 10.76 -19.83
C PHE A 216 14.38 10.07 -20.33
N ALA A 217 14.30 9.35 -21.45
CA ALA A 217 15.43 8.65 -22.05
C ALA A 217 16.58 9.60 -22.44
N GLU A 218 16.28 10.76 -23.05
CA GLU A 218 17.25 11.80 -23.40
C GLU A 218 18.04 12.34 -22.20
N ASN A 219 17.46 12.25 -20.99
CA ASN A 219 18.09 12.69 -19.75
C ASN A 219 18.61 11.51 -18.90
N ASN A 220 18.64 10.29 -19.47
CA ASN A 220 19.07 9.05 -18.80
C ASN A 220 18.33 8.78 -17.48
N ILE A 221 17.01 9.02 -17.47
CA ILE A 221 16.13 8.80 -16.32
C ILE A 221 15.47 7.43 -16.46
N ASP A 222 15.69 6.58 -15.45
CA ASP A 222 15.10 5.24 -15.40
C ASP A 222 13.66 5.27 -14.90
N LEU A 223 12.78 4.50 -15.54
CA LEU A 223 11.36 4.36 -15.19
C LEU A 223 11.16 3.05 -14.44
N THR A 224 10.64 3.11 -13.23
CA THR A 224 10.37 1.93 -12.40
C THR A 224 8.93 1.44 -12.50
N PHE A 225 8.03 2.29 -12.99
CA PHE A 225 6.60 2.00 -13.10
C PHE A 225 5.96 2.85 -14.19
N VAL A 226 5.09 2.24 -15.01
CA VAL A 226 4.22 2.94 -15.96
C VAL A 226 2.86 2.27 -15.96
N GLN A 227 1.81 3.04 -15.72
CA GLN A 227 0.45 2.52 -15.65
C GLN A 227 -0.56 3.49 -16.27
N SER A 228 -1.49 2.95 -17.06
CA SER A 228 -2.65 3.70 -17.53
C SER A 228 -3.85 3.54 -16.59
N ARG A 229 -4.62 4.63 -16.44
CA ARG A 229 -5.85 4.72 -15.64
C ARG A 229 -6.93 5.44 -16.46
N PRO A 230 -8.18 4.97 -16.50
CA PRO A 230 -9.28 5.73 -17.08
C PRO A 230 -9.46 7.08 -16.37
N TYR A 231 -9.60 8.16 -17.11
CA TYR A 231 -9.86 9.48 -16.54
C TYR A 231 -11.36 9.61 -16.19
N LYS A 232 -11.66 9.70 -14.89
CA LYS A 232 -13.05 9.64 -14.38
C LYS A 232 -13.94 10.83 -14.78
N VAL A 233 -13.36 11.91 -15.32
CA VAL A 233 -14.10 13.11 -15.73
C VAL A 233 -14.56 13.06 -17.19
N ARG A 234 -13.77 12.46 -18.08
CA ARG A 234 -14.08 12.38 -19.52
C ARG A 234 -13.93 10.94 -20.03
N PRO A 235 -14.99 10.33 -20.61
CA PRO A 235 -14.91 9.00 -21.18
C PRO A 235 -13.80 8.88 -22.23
N GLN A 236 -13.15 7.71 -22.30
CA GLN A 236 -12.10 7.37 -23.29
C GLN A 236 -10.79 8.19 -23.20
N GLU A 237 -10.68 9.06 -22.21
CA GLU A 237 -9.40 9.67 -21.84
C GLU A 237 -8.71 8.84 -20.75
N TYR A 238 -7.38 8.91 -20.73
CA TYR A 238 -6.55 8.18 -19.78
C TYR A 238 -5.55 9.13 -19.10
N VAL A 239 -5.27 8.82 -17.85
CA VAL A 239 -4.10 9.34 -17.13
C VAL A 239 -3.03 8.27 -17.15
N LEU A 240 -1.82 8.66 -17.54
CA LEU A 240 -0.64 7.83 -17.39
C LEU A 240 0.09 8.22 -16.11
N ILE A 241 0.44 7.22 -15.32
CA ILE A 241 1.21 7.39 -14.09
C ILE A 241 2.58 6.77 -14.34
N PHE A 242 3.60 7.54 -14.02
CA PHE A 242 5.00 7.16 -14.12
C PHE A 242 5.64 7.26 -12.75
N GLU A 243 6.44 6.26 -12.40
CA GLU A 243 7.46 6.40 -11.36
C GLU A 243 8.83 6.31 -12.01
N MET A 244 9.74 7.14 -11.52
CA MET A 244 11.10 7.23 -12.03
C MET A 244 12.10 7.39 -10.91
N ILE A 245 13.34 6.98 -11.17
CA ILE A 245 14.47 7.22 -10.27
C ILE A 245 14.89 8.69 -10.35
N GLY A 246 15.11 9.28 -9.19
CA GLY A 246 15.58 10.66 -9.02
C GLY A 246 14.55 11.57 -8.37
N HIS A 247 15.05 12.66 -7.81
CA HIS A 247 14.27 13.71 -7.18
C HIS A 247 13.94 14.83 -8.19
N LYS A 248 12.72 15.39 -8.16
CA LYS A 248 12.26 16.41 -9.13
C LYS A 248 13.13 17.67 -9.22
N SER A 249 13.97 17.92 -8.20
CA SER A 249 14.89 19.06 -8.17
C SER A 249 16.19 18.81 -8.94
N GLU A 250 16.50 17.57 -9.30
CA GLU A 250 17.69 17.24 -10.07
C GLU A 250 17.61 17.86 -11.47
N PRO A 251 18.72 18.43 -12.01
CA PRO A 251 18.67 19.17 -13.27
C PRO A 251 18.09 18.38 -14.45
N GLY A 252 18.49 17.12 -14.61
CA GLY A 252 18.02 16.25 -15.70
C GLY A 252 16.52 15.96 -15.60
N LEU A 253 16.05 15.54 -14.42
CA LEU A 253 14.63 15.25 -14.19
C LEU A 253 13.78 16.52 -14.27
N LYS A 254 14.24 17.64 -13.70
CA LYS A 254 13.56 18.94 -13.84
C LYS A 254 13.39 19.34 -15.30
N ASN A 255 14.42 19.17 -16.12
CA ASN A 255 14.37 19.45 -17.55
C ASN A 255 13.36 18.55 -18.27
N ALA A 256 13.42 17.23 -18.05
CA ALA A 256 12.47 16.27 -18.62
C ALA A 256 11.01 16.61 -18.23
N LEU A 257 10.77 16.88 -16.95
CA LEU A 257 9.46 17.28 -16.44
C LEU A 257 8.95 18.58 -17.09
N ASN A 258 9.82 19.53 -17.43
CA ASN A 258 9.42 20.75 -18.13
C ASN A 258 9.04 20.48 -19.59
N LYS A 259 9.80 19.62 -20.29
CA LYS A 259 9.44 19.17 -21.66
C LYS A 259 8.08 18.47 -21.68
N VAL A 260 7.81 17.61 -20.70
CA VAL A 260 6.51 16.95 -20.51
C VAL A 260 5.39 17.99 -20.35
N GLU A 261 5.55 18.98 -19.45
CA GLU A 261 4.56 20.04 -19.23
C GLU A 261 4.25 20.81 -20.52
N GLN A 262 5.28 21.24 -21.24
CA GLN A 262 5.14 21.99 -22.49
C GLN A 262 4.38 21.18 -23.54
N ASN A 263 4.71 19.90 -23.67
CA ASN A 263 4.09 19.01 -24.63
C ASN A 263 2.60 18.79 -24.34
N VAL A 264 2.24 18.47 -23.09
CA VAL A 264 0.85 18.16 -22.76
C VAL A 264 -0.02 19.39 -22.78
N ARG A 265 0.48 20.55 -22.32
CA ARG A 265 -0.26 21.82 -22.39
C ARG A 265 -0.60 22.24 -23.82
N ALA A 266 0.24 21.91 -24.79
CA ALA A 266 -0.04 22.18 -26.21
C ALA A 266 -1.30 21.45 -26.73
N THR A 267 -1.81 20.47 -25.99
CA THR A 267 -3.01 19.70 -26.33
C THR A 267 -4.14 19.84 -25.32
N ASP A 268 -4.13 20.85 -24.44
CA ASP A 268 -5.06 20.98 -23.29
C ASP A 268 -4.91 19.83 -22.26
N GLY A 269 -3.73 19.21 -22.22
CA GLY A 269 -3.34 18.25 -21.20
C GLY A 269 -2.74 18.90 -19.97
N TRP A 270 -2.40 18.07 -18.98
CA TRP A 270 -1.75 18.52 -17.75
C TRP A 270 -0.76 17.47 -17.25
N LYS A 271 0.22 17.92 -16.46
CA LYS A 271 1.04 17.05 -15.62
C LYS A 271 0.85 17.39 -14.15
N LYS A 272 1.00 16.39 -13.29
CA LYS A 272 0.94 16.52 -11.84
C LYS A 272 2.08 15.71 -11.23
N VAL A 273 3.04 16.38 -10.60
CA VAL A 273 4.05 15.70 -9.77
C VAL A 273 3.38 15.36 -8.45
N LEU A 274 3.15 14.06 -8.22
CA LEU A 274 2.43 13.54 -7.06
C LEU A 274 3.34 13.40 -5.83
N GLY A 275 4.65 13.39 -6.03
CA GLY A 275 5.62 13.43 -4.94
C GLY A 275 7.04 13.09 -5.40
N SER A 276 8.03 13.62 -4.69
CA SER A 276 9.41 13.11 -4.72
C SER A 276 9.81 12.67 -3.32
N TYR A 277 10.33 11.44 -3.19
CA TYR A 277 10.52 10.80 -1.90
C TYR A 277 11.67 9.78 -1.91
N PRO A 278 12.25 9.45 -0.74
CA PRO A 278 13.37 8.52 -0.67
C PRO A 278 12.94 7.11 -1.08
N HIS A 279 13.77 6.43 -1.84
CA HIS A 279 13.61 5.01 -2.08
C HIS A 279 14.00 4.23 -0.82
N ARG A 280 13.03 3.49 -0.26
CA ARG A 280 13.22 2.64 0.91
C ARG A 280 13.29 1.18 0.51
N LYS A 281 14.06 0.44 1.29
CA LYS A 281 14.02 -1.02 1.30
C LYS A 281 13.09 -1.49 2.41
N LYS A 282 12.81 -2.79 2.43
CA LYS A 282 12.03 -3.45 3.48
C LYS A 282 12.55 -3.06 4.86
N GLU A 283 11.63 -2.77 5.78
CA GLU A 283 11.99 -2.63 7.18
C GLU A 283 12.29 -4.00 7.77
N GLU A 284 13.40 -4.12 8.51
CA GLU A 284 13.73 -5.36 9.20
C GLU A 284 12.68 -5.63 10.29
N LYS A 285 12.15 -6.87 10.34
CA LYS A 285 11.24 -7.29 11.42
C LYS A 285 11.90 -7.01 12.78
N PRO A 286 11.23 -6.36 13.73
CA PRO A 286 11.66 -6.41 15.11
C PRO A 286 11.70 -7.89 15.53
N LEU A 287 12.86 -8.37 15.99
CA LEU A 287 12.98 -9.71 16.57
C LEU A 287 11.87 -9.89 17.61
N ALA A 288 10.93 -10.80 17.34
CA ALA A 288 9.96 -11.22 18.34
C ALA A 288 10.76 -11.66 19.58
N HIS A 289 10.42 -11.13 20.75
CA HIS A 289 10.98 -11.57 22.01
C HIS A 289 10.79 -13.09 22.09
N LYS A 290 11.87 -13.87 21.93
CA LYS A 290 11.86 -15.29 22.28
C LYS A 290 11.44 -15.35 23.75
N PRO A 291 10.36 -16.06 24.12
CA PRO A 291 10.11 -16.35 25.51
C PRO A 291 11.35 -17.11 26.01
N GLY A 292 11.98 -16.59 27.07
CA GLY A 292 13.19 -17.16 27.62
C GLY A 292 13.00 -18.66 27.84
N ARG A 293 13.92 -19.46 27.28
CA ARG A 293 14.10 -20.84 27.72
C ARG A 293 14.37 -20.79 29.22
N LYS A 294 13.37 -21.12 30.04
CA LYS A 294 13.62 -21.57 31.40
C LYS A 294 14.37 -22.88 31.27
N SER A 295 15.66 -22.84 31.55
CA SER A 295 16.46 -24.01 31.85
C SER A 295 15.86 -24.68 33.09
N SER A 296 15.28 -25.86 32.89
CA SER A 296 15.17 -26.90 33.92
C SER A 296 16.32 -27.88 33.71
#